data_AF-A0A7C6J4X9-F1
#
_entry.id   AF-A0A7C6J4X9-F1
#
_cell.length_a   1.000
_cell.length_b   1.000
_cell.length_c   1.000
_cell.angle_alpha   90.00
_cell.angle_beta   90.00
_cell.angle_gamma   90.00
#
_symmetry.space_group_name_H-M   'P 1'
#
loop_
_entity.id
_entity.type
_entity.pdbx_description
1 polymer ?
#
loop_
_entity_poly.entity_id
_entity_poly.type
_entity_poly.pdbx_seq_one_letter_code
_entity_poly.pdbx_strand_id
1 'polypeptide(L)' 'MSIEREGGMYYLYCDICGEKTLESFFDFYDAVQHKKQEGWRSQKNQGEWEDVCPECQEV' A
#
# COMPACT_ATOMS: atom_id res chain seq x y z
N MET A 1 -4.38 0.42 3.81
CA MET A 1 -2.99 0.00 3.50
C MET A 1 -2.67 -1.06 4.48
N SER A 2 -2.65 -2.28 3.98
CA SER A 2 -2.11 -3.38 4.72
C SER A 2 -0.63 -3.44 4.36
N ILE A 3 0.22 -2.78 5.16
CA ILE A 3 1.65 -3.11 5.16
C ILE A 3 1.75 -4.41 5.93
N GLU A 4 2.09 -5.48 5.24
CA GLU A 4 2.25 -6.79 5.86
C GLU A 4 3.71 -7.19 5.90
N ARG A 5 4.09 -7.88 6.97
CA ARG A 5 5.45 -8.35 7.15
C ARG A 5 5.56 -9.83 6.77
N GLU A 6 6.27 -10.11 5.69
CA GLU A 6 6.54 -11.46 5.20
C GLU A 6 8.04 -11.72 5.19
N GLY A 7 8.50 -12.80 5.83
CA GLY A 7 9.91 -13.18 5.79
C GLY A 7 10.89 -12.15 6.36
N GLY A 8 10.41 -11.21 7.19
CA GLY A 8 11.22 -10.11 7.73
C GLY A 8 11.23 -8.84 6.86
N MET A 9 10.54 -8.87 5.73
CA MET A 9 10.34 -7.73 4.82
C MET A 9 8.90 -7.23 4.92
N TYR A 10 8.69 -5.96 4.62
CA TYR A 10 7.40 -5.30 4.52
C TYR A 10 6.99 -5.18 3.06
N TYR A 11 5.75 -5.57 2.78
CA TYR A 11 5.12 -5.45 1.46
C TYR A 11 3.87 -4.57 1.60
N LEU A 12 3.60 -3.78 0.56
CA LEU A 12 2.41 -2.94 0.49
C LEU A 12 1.34 -3.68 -0.32
N TYR A 13 0.15 -3.83 0.26
CA TYR A 13 -1.01 -4.43 -0.41
C TYR A 13 -2.06 -3.37 -0.69
N CYS A 14 -2.62 -3.42 -1.91
CA CYS A 14 -3.76 -2.60 -2.31
C CYS A 14 -5.05 -3.21 -1.76
N ASP A 15 -5.87 -2.41 -1.07
CA ASP A 15 -7.12 -2.89 -0.47
C ASP A 15 -8.23 -3.11 -1.53
N ILE A 16 -8.02 -2.66 -2.78
CA ILE A 16 -8.98 -2.81 -3.90
C ILE A 16 -8.68 -4.04 -4.76
N CYS A 17 -7.46 -4.15 -5.32
CA CYS A 17 -7.10 -5.28 -6.18
C CYS A 17 -6.40 -6.43 -5.43
N GLY A 18 -5.93 -6.21 -4.21
CA GLY A 18 -5.16 -7.19 -3.44
C GLY A 18 -3.73 -7.40 -3.94
N GLU A 19 -3.27 -6.66 -4.96
CA GLU A 19 -1.91 -6.78 -5.46
C GLU A 19 -0.91 -6.19 -4.48
N LYS A 20 0.29 -6.81 -4.46
CA LYS A 20 1.41 -6.37 -3.67
C LYS A 20 2.44 -5.63 -4.50
N THR A 21 3.14 -4.69 -3.88
CA THR A 21 4.32 -4.09 -4.49
C THR A 21 5.38 -5.16 -4.77
N LEU A 22 6.03 -5.04 -5.92
CA LEU A 22 7.23 -5.82 -6.25
C LEU A 22 8.40 -5.46 -5.31
N GLU A 23 8.42 -4.20 -4.87
CA GLU A 23 9.36 -3.73 -3.87
C GLU A 23 8.98 -4.19 -2.47
N SER A 24 10.03 -4.50 -1.70
CA SER A 24 9.94 -4.98 -0.33
C SER A 24 10.91 -4.20 0.54
N PHE A 25 10.51 -3.89 1.77
CA PHE A 25 11.22 -2.96 2.63
C PHE A 25 11.64 -3.64 3.94
N PHE A 26 12.81 -3.34 4.47
CA PHE A 26 13.21 -3.85 5.79
C PHE A 26 12.58 -3.06 6.95
N ASP A 27 12.23 -1.80 6.69
CA ASP A 27 11.64 -0.89 7.66
C ASP A 27 10.21 -0.48 7.27
N PHE A 28 9.35 -0.38 8.27
CA PHE A 28 7.95 0.00 8.07
C PHE A 28 7.82 1.45 7.58
N TYR A 29 8.66 2.36 8.08
CA TYR A 29 8.64 3.75 7.70
C TYR A 29 9.06 3.93 6.24
N ASP A 30 10.04 3.15 5.78
CA ASP A 30 10.45 3.14 4.37
C ASP A 30 9.30 2.73 3.45
N ALA A 31 8.56 1.67 3.81
CA ALA A 31 7.37 1.24 3.07
C ALA A 31 6.28 2.36 3.03
N VAL A 32 6.06 3.06 4.14
CA VAL A 32 5.12 4.19 4.21
C VAL A 32 5.56 5.37 3.33
N GLN A 33 6.86 5.68 3.28
CA GLN A 33 7.38 6.76 2.44
C GLN A 33 7.30 6.39 0.96
N HIS A 34 7.71 5.19 0.60
CA HIS A 34 7.64 4.69 -0.77
C HIS A 34 6.22 4.75 -1.32
N LYS A 35 5.24 4.28 -0.54
CA LYS A 35 3.81 4.42 -0.89
C LYS A 35 3.43 5.85 -1.29
N LYS A 36 3.85 6.85 -0.51
CA LYS A 36 3.55 8.27 -0.81
C LYS A 36 4.23 8.74 -2.08
N GLN A 37 5.41 8.22 -2.39
CA GLN A 37 6.18 8.57 -3.59
C GLN A 37 5.60 7.93 -4.85
N GLU A 38 5.19 6.67 -4.77
CA GLU A 38 4.58 5.91 -5.86
C GLU A 38 3.13 6.33 -6.17
N GLY A 39 2.62 7.38 -5.55
CA GLY A 39 1.29 7.92 -5.87
C GLY A 39 0.13 7.09 -5.32
N TRP A 40 0.35 6.21 -4.35
CA TRP A 40 -0.75 5.52 -3.66
C TRP A 40 -1.59 6.52 -2.86
N ARG A 41 -2.88 6.26 -2.80
CA ARG A 41 -3.85 7.14 -2.14
C ARG A 41 -4.55 6.45 -1.00
N SER A 42 -4.46 7.07 0.18
CA SER A 42 -5.32 6.76 1.31
C SER A 42 -6.65 7.46 1.14
N GLN A 43 -7.73 6.69 1.01
CA GLN A 43 -9.09 7.20 0.93
C GLN A 43 -9.96 6.64 2.03
N LYS A 44 -11.00 7.37 2.39
CA LYS A 44 -12.00 6.89 3.33
C LYS A 44 -13.23 6.43 2.57
N ASN A 45 -13.48 5.12 2.56
CA ASN A 45 -14.62 4.50 1.89
C ASN A 45 -15.55 3.88 2.93
N GLN A 46 -16.83 4.20 2.87
CA GLN A 46 -17.86 3.71 3.81
C GLN A 46 -17.53 3.86 5.32
N GLY A 47 -16.63 4.77 5.68
CA GLY A 47 -16.20 4.98 7.07
C GLY A 47 -14.86 4.32 7.43
N GLU A 48 -14.37 3.42 6.59
CA GLU A 48 -13.09 2.73 6.76
C GLU A 48 -11.99 3.39 5.90
N TRP A 49 -10.75 3.26 6.34
CA TRP A 49 -9.60 3.75 5.58
C TRP A 49 -9.06 2.64 4.70
N GLU A 50 -9.04 2.90 3.40
CA GLU A 50 -8.50 2.01 2.38
C GLU A 50 -7.32 2.70 1.70
N ASP A 51 -6.37 1.90 1.25
CA ASP A 51 -5.29 2.38 0.42
C ASP A 51 -5.28 1.71 -0.94
N VAL A 52 -5.20 2.58 -1.93
CA VAL A 52 -5.47 2.25 -3.32
C VAL A 52 -4.22 2.54 -4.13
N CYS A 53 -3.76 1.54 -4.88
CA CYS A 53 -2.66 1.72 -5.82
C CYS A 53 -3.06 2.68 -6.96
N PRO A 54 -2.10 3.32 -7.65
CA PRO A 54 -2.40 4.25 -8.75
C PRO A 54 -3.33 3.67 -9.81
N GLU A 55 -3.16 2.39 -10.16
CA GLU A 55 -3.97 1.71 -11.17
C GLU A 55 -5.44 1.60 -10.76
N CYS A 56 -5.72 1.32 -9.50
CA CYS A 56 -7.09 1.28 -8.99
C CYS A 56 -7.68 2.69 -8.71
N GLN A 57 -6.87 3.74 -8.79
CA GLN A 57 -7.36 5.12 -8.67
C GLN A 57 -7.88 5.70 -10.00
N GLU A 58 -7.49 5.13 -11.14
CA GLU A 58 -7.89 5.61 -12.48
C GLU A 58 -9.31 5.15 -12.92
N VAL A 59 -10.15 4.69 -11.98
CA VAL A 59 -11.47 4.09 -12.25
C VAL A 59 -12.63 5.05 -12.00
#